data_AF-A0A0M3ISU0-F1
#
_entry.id   AF-A0A0M3ISU0-F1
#
_cell.length_a   1.000
_cell.length_b   1.000
_cell.length_c   1.000
_cell.angle_alpha   90.00
_cell.angle_beta   90.00
_cell.angle_gamma   90.00
#
_symmetry.space_group_name_H-M   'P 1'
#
loop_
_entity.id
_entity.type
_entity.pdbx_description
1 polymer ?
#
loop_
_entity_poly.entity_id
_entity_poly.type
_entity_poly.pdbx_seq_one_letter_code
_entity_poly.pdbx_strand_id
1 'polypeptide(L)'
;MEVENMGAHLNAYTSTEQTVYYAKCFSQDLEHSVEILADILRKSQLRNIEIERERGVILREMQEVEQNLQEVVFDHLHAGAFRGTSLARTILGPVENIKFALKYLSSFGLFFIDFFFDLLREASIALLIMYNLANIDWFLSDF
;
A
#
# COMPACT_ATOMS: atom_id res chain seq x y z
N MET A 1 -8.63 0.86 -17.47
CA MET A 1 -7.43 1.66 -17.12
C MET A 1 -6.29 1.30 -18.07
N GLU A 2 -5.31 2.19 -18.29
CA GLU A 2 -4.15 1.96 -19.16
C GLU A 2 -3.44 0.62 -18.84
N VAL A 3 -3.26 0.33 -17.55
CA VAL A 3 -2.70 -0.93 -17.02
C VAL A 3 -3.51 -2.17 -17.45
N GLU A 4 -4.84 -2.14 -17.32
CA GLU A 4 -5.71 -3.27 -17.68
C GLU A 4 -5.76 -3.49 -19.20
N ASN A 5 -5.68 -2.42 -19.98
CA ASN A 5 -5.66 -2.50 -21.45
C ASN A 5 -4.41 -3.21 -21.97
N MET A 6 -3.32 -3.19 -21.19
CA MET A 6 -2.09 -3.92 -21.47
C MET A 6 -2.11 -5.37 -20.96
N GLY A 7 -3.19 -5.79 -20.29
CA GLY A 7 -3.26 -7.08 -19.61
C GLY A 7 -2.37 -7.17 -18.37
N ALA A 8 -1.87 -6.04 -17.88
CA ALA A 8 -1.07 -5.98 -16.66
C ALA A 8 -1.99 -5.98 -15.42
N HIS A 9 -1.49 -6.55 -14.33
CA HIS A 9 -2.13 -6.58 -13.02
C HIS A 9 -1.31 -5.80 -12.02
N LEU A 10 -1.85 -4.68 -11.55
CA LEU A 10 -1.25 -3.85 -10.52
C LEU A 10 -1.99 -4.04 -9.20
N ASN A 11 -1.26 -4.16 -8.10
CA ASN A 11 -1.85 -4.27 -6.77
C ASN A 11 -0.88 -3.77 -5.69
N ALA A 12 -1.39 -3.61 -4.48
CA ALA A 12 -0.60 -3.26 -3.31
C ALA A 12 -1.10 -4.00 -2.08
N TYR A 13 -0.21 -4.20 -1.09
CA TYR A 13 -0.59 -4.66 0.24
C TYR A 13 0.30 -4.05 1.31
N THR A 14 -0.22 -3.93 2.52
CA THR A 14 0.51 -3.46 3.69
C THR A 14 0.46 -4.54 4.77
N SER A 15 1.61 -4.76 5.39
CA SER A 15 1.79 -5.56 6.61
C SER A 15 2.33 -4.66 7.71
N THR A 16 2.54 -5.21 8.91
CA THR A 16 3.00 -4.46 10.08
C THR A 16 4.32 -3.71 9.86
N GLU A 17 5.21 -4.25 9.00
CA GLU A 17 6.57 -3.74 8.82
C GLU A 17 6.93 -3.44 7.36
N GLN A 18 6.03 -3.69 6.40
CA GLN A 18 6.30 -3.47 4.98
C GLN A 18 5.04 -3.12 4.20
N THR A 19 5.20 -2.24 3.22
CA THR A 19 4.19 -1.95 2.21
C THR A 19 4.79 -2.28 0.84
N VAL A 20 4.05 -3.04 0.05
CA VAL A 20 4.49 -3.52 -1.26
C VAL A 20 3.52 -3.03 -2.32
N TYR A 21 4.06 -2.38 -3.35
CA TYR A 21 3.38 -2.04 -4.59
C TYR A 21 4.01 -2.88 -5.70
N TYR A 22 3.21 -3.60 -6.47
CA TYR A 22 3.73 -4.48 -7.51
C TYR A 22 2.86 -4.49 -8.76
N ALA A 23 3.48 -4.85 -9.88
CA ALA A 23 2.82 -5.10 -11.14
C ALA A 23 3.28 -6.45 -11.70
N LYS A 24 2.33 -7.22 -12.25
CA LYS A 24 2.59 -8.35 -13.15
C LYS A 24 2.21 -7.92 -14.55
N CYS A 25 3.16 -7.98 -15.47
CA CYS A 25 2.99 -7.53 -16.85
C CYS A 25 3.73 -8.47 -17.80
N PHE A 26 3.46 -8.32 -19.10
CA PHE A 26 4.27 -8.99 -20.12
C PHE A 26 5.66 -8.36 -20.19
N SER A 27 6.66 -9.14 -20.64
CA SER A 27 8.05 -8.67 -20.69
C SER A 27 8.25 -7.40 -21.54
N GLN A 28 7.45 -7.24 -22.59
CA GLN A 28 7.48 -6.07 -23.46
C GLN A 28 6.96 -4.78 -22.79
N ASP A 29 6.18 -4.92 -21.72
CA ASP A 29 5.48 -3.84 -21.03
C ASP A 29 6.15 -3.45 -19.71
N LEU A 30 7.33 -4.01 -19.42
CA LEU A 30 8.02 -3.84 -18.15
C LEU A 30 8.39 -2.38 -17.88
N GLU A 31 9.05 -1.71 -18.84
CA GLU A 31 9.51 -0.32 -18.69
C GLU A 31 8.33 0.58 -18.32
N HIS A 32 7.24 0.47 -19.07
CA HIS A 32 6.02 1.23 -18.81
C HIS A 32 5.35 0.86 -17.47
N SER A 33 5.37 -0.42 -17.07
CA SER A 33 4.85 -0.83 -15.76
C SER A 33 5.65 -0.24 -14.60
N VAL A 34 6.98 -0.15 -14.74
CA VAL A 34 7.86 0.49 -13.76
C VAL A 34 7.61 1.99 -13.71
N GLU A 35 7.42 2.65 -14.85
CA GLU A 35 7.04 4.07 -14.93
C GLU A 35 5.73 4.35 -14.19
N ILE A 36 4.71 3.52 -14.41
CA ILE A 36 3.42 3.66 -13.72
C ILE A 36 3.58 3.52 -12.21
N LEU A 37 4.33 2.51 -11.73
CA LEU A 37 4.60 2.35 -10.30
C LEU A 37 5.35 3.56 -9.73
N ALA A 38 6.34 4.08 -10.45
CA ALA A 38 7.11 5.25 -10.04
C ALA A 38 6.22 6.50 -9.97
N ASP A 39 5.31 6.69 -10.92
CA ASP A 39 4.37 7.81 -10.93
C ASP A 39 3.35 7.72 -9.79
N ILE A 40 2.83 6.52 -9.50
CA ILE A 40 1.97 6.29 -8.33
C ILE A 40 2.70 6.69 -7.03
N LEU A 41 3.96 6.28 -6.87
CA LEU A 41 4.73 6.55 -5.65
C LEU A 41 5.14 8.02 -5.51
N ARG A 42 5.38 8.73 -6.62
CA ARG A 42 5.97 10.09 -6.59
C ARG A 42 4.95 11.21 -6.81
N LYS A 43 3.87 10.94 -7.54
CA LYS A 43 2.93 11.97 -8.03
C LYS A 43 1.48 11.67 -7.62
N SER A 44 1.27 10.85 -6.58
CA SER A 44 -0.08 10.60 -6.07
C SER A 44 -0.77 11.90 -5.68
N GLN A 45 -1.97 12.12 -6.20
CA GLN A 45 -2.82 13.26 -5.86
C GLN A 45 -3.95 12.77 -4.94
N LEU A 46 -4.08 13.40 -3.78
CA LEU A 46 -5.13 13.06 -2.82
C LEU A 46 -6.26 14.08 -2.90
N ARG A 47 -7.11 13.95 -3.92
CA ARG A 47 -8.28 14.81 -4.06
C ARG A 47 -9.34 14.39 -3.05
N ASN A 48 -10.02 15.37 -2.43
CA ASN A 48 -11.03 15.10 -1.40
C ASN A 48 -12.09 14.07 -1.82
N ILE A 49 -12.50 14.08 -3.09
CA ILE A 49 -13.49 13.13 -3.62
C ILE A 49 -12.97 11.68 -3.67
N GLU A 50 -11.68 11.49 -3.91
CA GLU A 50 -11.04 10.17 -3.93
C GLU A 50 -10.85 9.64 -2.51
N ILE A 51 -10.42 10.50 -1.58
CA ILE A 51 -10.31 10.16 -0.16
C ILE A 51 -11.67 9.70 0.40
N GLU A 52 -12.74 10.44 0.07
CA GLU A 52 -14.08 10.10 0.53
C GLU A 52 -14.57 8.75 -0.02
N ARG A 53 -14.26 8.49 -1.30
CA ARG A 53 -14.58 7.20 -1.93
C ARG A 53 -13.81 6.06 -1.27
N GLU A 54 -12.51 6.25 -1.06
CA GLU A 54 -11.62 5.23 -0.50
C GLU A 54 -11.99 4.90 0.95
N ARG A 55 -12.45 5.89 1.73
CA ARG A 55 -12.99 5.62 3.08
C ARG A 55 -14.10 4.58 3.04
N GLY A 56 -15.01 4.69 2.08
CA GLY A 56 -16.10 3.72 1.95
C GLY A 56 -15.58 2.30 1.67
N VAL A 57 -14.45 2.18 0.97
CA VAL A 57 -13.76 0.90 0.73
C VAL A 57 -13.16 0.39 2.04
N ILE A 58 -12.32 1.18 2.70
CA ILE A 58 -11.65 0.79 3.96
C ILE A 58 -12.66 0.38 5.04
N LEU A 59 -13.78 1.11 5.18
CA LEU A 59 -14.82 0.76 6.15
C LEU A 59 -15.50 -0.58 5.84
N ARG A 60 -15.61 -0.96 4.57
CA ARG A 60 -16.13 -2.29 4.19
C ARG A 60 -15.09 -3.38 4.46
N GLU A 61 -13.82 -3.13 4.12
CA GLU A 61 -12.72 -4.06 4.42
C GLU A 61 -12.61 -4.34 5.93
N MET A 62 -12.78 -3.32 6.77
CA MET A 62 -12.85 -3.52 8.23
C MET A 62 -13.98 -4.48 8.62
N GLN A 63 -15.18 -4.31 8.05
CA GLN A 63 -16.31 -5.20 8.33
C GLN A 63 -16.05 -6.63 7.87
N GLU A 64 -15.36 -6.80 6.75
CA GLU A 64 -14.96 -8.11 6.23
C GLU A 64 -13.92 -8.78 7.14
N VAL A 65 -12.94 -8.03 7.65
CA VAL A 65 -11.95 -8.51 8.62
C VAL A 65 -12.61 -8.91 9.94
N GLU A 66 -13.54 -8.10 10.47
CA GLU A 66 -14.29 -8.42 11.69
C GLU A 66 -15.11 -9.72 11.59
N GLN A 67 -15.52 -10.10 10.37
CA GLN A 67 -16.23 -11.36 10.10
C GLN A 67 -15.28 -12.55 9.95
N ASN A 68 -13.99 -12.30 9.73
CA ASN A 68 -12.97 -13.33 9.66
C ASN A 68 -12.38 -13.63 11.05
N LEU A 69 -12.92 -14.65 11.71
CA LEU A 69 -12.50 -15.05 13.06
C LEU A 69 -10.99 -15.35 13.18
N GLN A 70 -10.36 -15.83 12.12
CA GLN A 70 -8.92 -16.12 12.15
C GLN A 70 -8.12 -14.83 12.29
N GLU A 71 -8.42 -13.81 11.47
CA GLU A 71 -7.77 -12.50 11.53
C GLU A 71 -7.97 -11.85 12.90
N VAL A 72 -9.22 -11.84 13.40
CA VAL A 72 -9.55 -11.27 14.71
C VAL A 72 -8.76 -11.93 15.84
N VAL A 73 -8.59 -13.25 15.81
CA VAL A 73 -7.78 -13.97 16.80
C VAL A 73 -6.31 -13.55 16.73
N PHE A 74 -5.74 -13.42 15.53
CA PHE A 74 -4.35 -12.98 15.36
C PHE A 74 -4.14 -11.53 15.78
N ASP A 75 -5.10 -10.65 15.53
CA ASP A 75 -5.07 -9.26 15.99
C ASP A 75 -5.06 -9.18 17.52
N HIS A 76 -5.95 -9.92 18.19
CA HIS A 76 -5.96 -9.97 19.66
C HIS A 76 -4.69 -10.60 20.24
N LEU A 77 -4.14 -11.62 19.59
CA LEU A 77 -2.89 -12.24 19.99
C LEU A 77 -1.74 -11.22 19.92
N HIS A 78 -1.58 -10.51 18.80
CA HIS A 78 -0.56 -9.49 18.63
C HIS A 78 -0.74 -8.35 19.65
N ALA A 79 -1.96 -7.83 19.78
CA ALA A 79 -2.27 -6.77 20.71
C ALA A 79 -1.93 -7.15 22.15
N GLY A 80 -2.20 -8.39 22.56
CA GLY A 80 -1.90 -8.91 23.89
C GLY A 80 -0.41 -9.18 24.13
N ALA A 81 0.29 -9.71 23.12
CA ALA A 81 1.71 -10.05 23.19
C ALA A 81 2.61 -8.81 23.21
N PHE A 82 2.28 -7.79 22.42
CA PHE A 82 3.11 -6.60 22.21
C PHE A 82 2.61 -5.35 22.95
N ARG A 83 1.81 -5.52 24.01
CA ARG A 83 1.20 -4.42 24.78
C ARG A 83 2.20 -3.32 25.12
N GLY A 84 1.78 -2.07 24.89
CA GLY A 84 2.60 -0.88 25.15
C GLY A 84 3.58 -0.51 24.03
N THR A 85 3.63 -1.29 22.94
CA THR A 85 4.46 -1.00 21.77
C THR A 85 3.61 -0.69 20.54
N SER A 86 4.23 -0.19 19.46
CA SER A 86 3.56 0.03 18.18
C SER A 86 3.06 -1.25 17.52
N LEU A 87 3.72 -2.39 17.76
CA LEU A 87 3.36 -3.71 17.20
C LEU A 87 2.03 -4.27 17.75
N ALA A 88 1.51 -3.70 18.84
CA ALA A 88 0.18 -4.06 19.35
C ALA A 88 -0.98 -3.47 18.55
N ARG A 89 -0.70 -2.57 17.60
CA ARG A 89 -1.72 -1.92 16.77
C ARG A 89 -2.01 -2.78 15.55
N THR A 90 -3.28 -2.85 15.17
CA THR A 90 -3.70 -3.49 13.91
C THR A 90 -3.32 -2.60 12.71
N ILE A 91 -3.22 -3.20 11.53
CA ILE A 91 -2.84 -2.51 10.29
C ILE A 91 -3.85 -1.40 9.94
N LEU A 92 -5.15 -1.68 10.07
CA LEU A 92 -6.22 -0.72 9.77
C LEU A 92 -6.38 0.34 10.88
N GLY A 93 -5.99 0.01 12.11
CA GLY A 93 -6.17 0.86 13.27
C GLY A 93 -7.65 1.06 13.68
N PRO A 94 -7.92 1.97 14.64
CA PRO A 94 -9.26 2.23 15.15
C PRO A 94 -10.21 2.85 14.11
N VAL A 95 -11.47 2.43 14.11
CA VAL A 95 -12.53 2.99 13.26
C VAL A 95 -12.68 4.50 13.47
N GLU A 96 -12.47 4.97 14.69
CA GLU A 96 -12.55 6.38 15.07
C GLU A 96 -11.53 7.21 14.30
N ASN A 97 -10.32 6.68 14.07
CA ASN A 97 -9.28 7.38 13.33
C ASN A 97 -9.66 7.55 11.86
N ILE A 98 -10.25 6.51 11.26
CA ILE A 98 -10.73 6.54 9.87
C ILE A 98 -11.89 7.53 9.72
N LYS A 99 -12.78 7.62 10.72
CA LYS A 99 -13.86 8.63 10.75
C LYS A 99 -13.32 10.05 11.01
N PHE A 100 -12.30 10.19 11.85
CA PHE A 100 -11.72 11.48 12.25
C PHE A 100 -10.89 12.13 11.15
N ALA A 101 -10.14 11.32 10.37
CA ALA A 101 -9.36 11.75 9.22
C ALA A 101 -10.12 12.74 8.31
N LEU A 102 -11.45 12.63 8.21
CA LEU A 102 -12.25 13.51 7.35
C LEU A 102 -12.73 14.82 7.98
N LYS A 103 -12.82 14.93 9.32
CA LYS A 103 -13.29 16.18 9.95
C LYS A 103 -12.37 17.37 9.59
N TYR A 104 -11.13 17.06 9.23
CA TYR A 104 -10.10 18.01 8.84
C TYR A 104 -9.54 17.67 7.45
N LEU A 105 -10.37 17.25 6.49
CA LEU A 105 -9.98 16.81 5.13
C LEU A 105 -8.85 17.63 4.48
N SER A 106 -8.88 18.97 4.58
CA SER A 106 -7.81 19.83 4.06
C SER A 106 -6.49 19.64 4.82
N SER A 107 -6.53 19.58 6.15
CA SER A 107 -5.36 19.29 7.00
C SER A 107 -4.92 17.82 6.93
N PHE A 108 -5.84 16.89 6.69
CA PHE A 108 -5.56 15.46 6.60
C PHE A 108 -4.88 15.09 5.28
N GLY A 109 -5.29 15.67 4.15
CA GLY A 109 -4.60 15.46 2.88
C GLY A 109 -3.14 15.93 2.95
N LEU A 110 -2.89 17.11 3.52
CA LEU A 110 -1.54 17.62 3.80
C LEU A 110 -0.78 16.71 4.78
N PHE A 111 -1.38 16.38 5.93
CA PHE A 111 -0.78 15.48 6.92
C PHE A 111 -0.42 14.12 6.33
N PHE A 112 -1.30 13.52 5.52
CA PHE A 112 -1.06 12.22 4.90
C PHE A 112 0.05 12.31 3.86
N ILE A 113 0.08 13.37 3.05
CA ILE A 113 1.17 13.61 2.08
C ILE A 113 2.50 13.74 2.82
N ASP A 114 2.55 14.56 3.87
CA ASP A 114 3.74 14.75 4.69
C ASP A 114 4.16 13.43 5.34
N PHE A 115 3.23 12.71 5.98
CA PHE A 115 3.47 11.39 6.57
C PHE A 115 3.95 10.36 5.56
N PHE A 116 3.31 10.27 4.39
CA PHE A 116 3.64 9.30 3.34
C PHE A 116 5.04 9.56 2.78
N PHE A 117 5.38 10.83 2.49
CA PHE A 117 6.71 11.17 2.00
C PHE A 117 7.78 11.13 3.09
N ASP A 118 7.46 11.37 4.34
CA ASP A 118 8.36 11.13 5.47
C ASP A 118 8.62 9.63 5.65
N LEU A 119 7.56 8.80 5.60
CA LEU A 119 7.68 7.35 5.63
C LEU A 119 8.55 6.84 4.48
N LEU A 120 8.33 7.32 3.25
CA LEU A 120 9.16 6.94 2.10
C LEU A 120 10.62 7.40 2.25
N ARG A 121 10.88 8.50 2.96
CA ARG A 121 12.25 8.99 3.21
C ARG A 121 12.99 8.18 4.26
N GLU A 122 12.29 7.74 5.30
CA GLU A 122 12.86 6.93 6.38
C GLU A 122 12.88 5.43 6.05
N ALA A 123 12.01 4.98 5.15
CA ALA A 123 11.95 3.58 4.73
C ALA A 123 13.15 3.18 3.87
N SER A 124 13.61 1.95 4.09
CA SER A 124 14.51 1.27 3.13
C SER A 124 13.67 0.79 1.93
N ILE A 125 13.80 1.46 0.79
CA ILE A 125 13.09 1.10 -0.44
C ILE A 125 13.94 0.11 -1.24
N ALA A 126 13.36 -1.04 -1.60
CA ALA A 126 13.96 -2.03 -2.49
C ALA A 126 13.10 -2.23 -3.73
N LEU A 127 13.72 -2.24 -4.91
CA LEU A 127 13.07 -2.59 -6.17
C LEU A 127 13.47 -4.02 -6.55
N LEU A 128 12.47 -4.89 -6.72
CA LEU A 128 12.65 -6.26 -7.17
C LEU A 128 11.98 -6.45 -8.53
N ILE A 129 12.76 -6.85 -9.54
CA ILE A 129 12.25 -7.23 -10.86
C ILE A 129 12.51 -8.73 -11.05
N MET A 130 11.44 -9.49 -11.25
CA MET A 130 11.52 -10.92 -11.53
C MET A 130 11.10 -11.19 -12.97
N TYR A 131 11.98 -11.82 -13.74
CA TYR A 131 11.68 -12.26 -15.10
C TYR A 131 11.38 -13.75 -15.15
N ASN A 132 10.60 -14.15 -16.15
CA ASN A 132 10.50 -15.57 -16.50
C ASN A 132 11.85 -16.03 -17.05
N LEU A 133 12.46 -17.03 -16.41
CA LEU A 133 13.83 -17.51 -16.64
C LEU A 133 14.06 -18.19 -18.01
N ALA A 134 13.14 -18.04 -18.96
CA ALA A 134 13.26 -18.71 -20.26
C ALA A 134 14.36 -18.12 -21.16
N ASN A 135 14.89 -16.91 -20.90
CA ASN A 135 16.01 -16.30 -21.66
C ASN A 135 16.72 -15.21 -20.82
N ILE A 136 17.70 -15.55 -19.98
CA ILE A 136 18.59 -14.55 -19.35
C ILE A 136 19.97 -14.60 -20.00
N ASP A 137 20.30 -13.54 -20.74
CA ASP A 137 21.66 -13.03 -20.84
C ASP A 137 21.89 -12.08 -19.64
N TRP A 138 22.91 -12.36 -18.84
CA TRP A 138 23.17 -11.68 -17.56
C TRP A 138 23.55 -10.21 -17.75
N PHE A 139 22.68 -9.29 -17.31
CA PHE A 139 23.04 -7.89 -17.06
C PHE A 139 22.99 -7.60 -15.56
N LEU A 140 24.13 -7.79 -14.89
CA LEU A 140 24.45 -7.06 -13.66
C LEU A 140 25.17 -5.80 -14.11
N SER A 141 24.49 -4.65 -14.11
CA SER A 141 25.16 -3.35 -14.10
C SER A 141 25.03 -2.78 -12.70
N ASP A 142 26.19 -2.58 -12.08
CA ASP A 142 26.40 -2.06 -10.73
C ASP A 142 25.60 -0.76 -10.48
N PHE A 143 24.93 -0.70 -9.33
CA PHE A 143 24.42 0.53 -8.71
C PHE A 143 25.55 1.30 -8.03
#